data_AF-A0AAV5VNP3-F1
#
_entry.id   AF-A0AAV5VNP3-F1
#
_cell.length_a   1.000
_cell.length_b   1.000
_cell.length_c   1.000
_cell.angle_alpha   90.00
_cell.angle_beta   90.00
_cell.angle_gamma   90.00
#
_symmetry.space_group_name_H-M   'P 1'
#
loop_
_entity.id
_entity.type
_entity.pdbx_description
1 polymer ?
#
loop_
_entity_poly.entity_id
_entity_poly.type
_entity_poly.pdbx_seq_one_letter_code
_entity_poly.pdbx_strand_id
1 'polypeptide(L)'
;MTGITNKSIQIFSPGFPNDASIPCDFILKVDPGMLVQVEILLLEANSCCDHLVLYEGTLGGNVIADDKVQKGSLFNTKTQNFMRVSWQPKGGVNVKGMM
;
A
#
# COMPACT_ATOMS: atom_id res chain seq x y z
N MET A 1 -31.30 -7.40 1.91
CA MET A 1 -30.75 -6.08 1.53
C MET A 1 -29.25 -6.11 1.79
N THR A 2 -28.46 -6.61 0.85
CA THR A 2 -26.99 -6.52 0.91
C THR A 2 -26.60 -5.22 0.24
N GLY A 3 -26.33 -4.20 1.05
CA GLY A 3 -25.74 -2.96 0.57
C GLY A 3 -24.31 -3.26 0.14
N ILE A 4 -24.06 -3.27 -1.18
CA ILE A 4 -22.70 -3.24 -1.72
C ILE A 4 -22.18 -1.83 -1.45
N THR A 5 -21.60 -1.59 -0.27
CA THR A 5 -20.83 -0.37 -0.04
C THR A 5 -19.46 -0.57 -0.67
N ASN A 6 -19.27 -0.07 -1.89
CA ASN A 6 -17.94 0.12 -2.47
C ASN A 6 -17.22 1.20 -1.65
N LYS A 7 -16.69 0.82 -0.49
CA LYS A 7 -15.96 1.72 0.39
C LYS A 7 -14.52 1.79 -0.11
N SER A 8 -14.24 2.82 -0.91
CA SER A 8 -12.87 3.20 -1.25
C SER A 8 -12.32 4.12 -0.15
N ILE A 9 -11.09 3.87 0.28
CA ILE A 9 -10.35 4.73 1.20
C ILE A 9 -9.03 5.10 0.54
N GLN A 10 -8.60 6.34 0.72
CA GLN A 10 -7.26 6.78 0.32
C GLN A 10 -6.36 6.75 1.55
N ILE A 11 -5.15 6.22 1.37
CA ILE A 11 -4.11 6.16 2.41
C ILE A 11 -2.91 6.95 1.91
N PHE A 12 -2.15 7.52 2.83
CA PHE A 12 -0.99 8.34 2.50
C PHE A 12 0.17 7.93 3.41
N SER A 13 1.40 7.98 2.91
CA SER A 13 2.57 7.88 3.80
C SER A 13 2.55 9.01 4.84
N PRO A 14 3.01 8.78 6.09
CA PRO A 14 3.10 9.83 7.09
C PRO A 14 3.97 10.98 6.60
N GLY A 15 3.50 12.22 6.80
CA GLY A 15 4.21 13.43 6.35
C GLY A 15 3.87 13.88 4.92
N PHE A 16 3.15 13.07 4.15
CA PHE A 16 2.73 13.42 2.79
C PHE A 16 2.02 14.79 2.75
N PRO A 17 2.28 15.66 1.77
CA PRO A 17 3.22 15.50 0.65
C PRO A 17 4.63 16.04 0.92
N ASN A 18 4.94 16.47 2.15
CA ASN A 18 6.14 17.26 2.43
C ASN A 18 7.30 16.44 3.00
N ASP A 19 7.00 15.27 3.56
CA ASP A 19 7.97 14.35 4.14
C ASP A 19 7.50 12.91 3.92
N ALA A 20 8.43 12.02 3.61
CA ALA A 20 8.18 10.60 3.44
C ALA A 20 9.20 9.74 4.19
N SER A 21 9.94 10.33 5.14
CA SER A 21 11.03 9.66 5.85
C SER A 21 10.57 8.69 6.95
N ILE A 22 9.28 8.67 7.27
CA ILE A 22 8.72 7.88 8.37
C ILE A 22 8.18 6.54 7.84
N PRO A 23 8.72 5.38 8.28
CA PRO A 23 8.19 4.07 7.90
C PRO A 23 6.81 3.82 8.48
N CYS A 24 5.96 3.07 7.78
CA CYS A 24 4.65 2.67 8.28
C CYS A 24 4.11 1.40 7.62
N ASP A 25 3.22 0.74 8.34
CA ASP A 25 2.44 -0.40 7.84
C ASP A 25 0.94 -0.07 7.95
N PHE A 26 0.23 -0.20 6.83
CA PHE A 26 -1.23 -0.16 6.78
C PHE A 26 -1.76 -1.58 6.64
N ILE A 27 -2.73 -1.95 7.48
CA ILE A 27 -3.44 -3.23 7.36
C ILE A 27 -4.84 -2.93 6.81
N LEU A 28 -5.03 -3.27 5.55
CA LEU A 28 -6.32 -3.16 4.87
C LEU A 28 -7.10 -4.44 5.10
N LYS A 29 -8.33 -4.32 5.59
CA LYS A 29 -9.21 -5.44 5.89
C LYS A 29 -10.58 -5.24 5.25
N VAL A 30 -11.08 -6.29 4.63
CA VAL A 30 -12.48 -6.41 4.21
C VAL A 30 -13.14 -7.60 4.90
N ASP A 31 -14.46 -7.72 4.78
CA ASP A 31 -15.19 -8.84 5.37
C ASP A 31 -14.71 -10.19 4.82
N PRO A 32 -14.84 -11.29 5.60
CA PRO A 32 -14.49 -12.62 5.15
C PRO A 32 -15.20 -13.00 3.83
N GLY A 33 -14.47 -13.63 2.91
CA GLY A 33 -14.97 -14.00 1.59
C GLY A 33 -14.83 -12.92 0.52
N MET A 34 -14.38 -11.71 0.88
CA MET A 34 -13.99 -10.66 -0.07
C MET A 34 -12.47 -10.56 -0.22
N LEU A 35 -12.02 -9.96 -1.32
CA LEU A 35 -10.62 -9.69 -1.62
C LEU A 35 -10.33 -8.19 -1.57
N VAL A 36 -9.09 -7.84 -1.25
CA VAL A 36 -8.64 -6.45 -1.18
C VAL A 36 -8.02 -6.06 -2.52
N GLN A 37 -8.44 -4.93 -3.07
CA GLN A 37 -7.82 -4.29 -4.24
C GLN A 37 -7.20 -2.95 -3.82
N VAL A 38 -6.00 -2.66 -4.31
CA VAL A 38 -5.29 -1.39 -4.11
C VAL A 38 -4.88 -0.85 -5.47
N GLU A 39 -5.15 0.44 -5.67
CA GLU A 39 -4.62 1.24 -6.77
C GLU A 39 -3.58 2.21 -6.21
N ILE A 40 -2.44 2.34 -6.91
CA ILE A 40 -1.40 3.30 -6.55
C ILE A 40 -1.65 4.59 -7.32
N LEU A 41 -2.15 5.62 -6.64
CA LEU A 41 -2.48 6.89 -7.25
C LEU A 41 -1.24 7.77 -7.43
N LEU A 42 -0.28 7.67 -6.51
CA LEU A 42 1.02 8.32 -6.60
C LEU A 42 2.08 7.52 -5.85
N LEU A 43 3.27 7.42 -6.45
CA LEU A 43 4.47 6.96 -5.77
C LEU A 43 5.64 7.84 -6.20
N GLU A 44 6.17 8.60 -5.26
CA GLU A 44 7.39 9.41 -5.42
C GLU A 44 8.34 9.02 -4.30
N ALA A 45 9.41 8.32 -4.67
CA ALA A 45 10.31 7.62 -3.76
C ALA A 45 11.75 7.67 -4.31
N ASN A 46 12.76 7.61 -3.45
CA ASN A 46 14.14 7.49 -3.90
C ASN A 46 14.42 6.09 -4.44
N SER A 47 14.71 5.99 -5.75
CA SER A 47 14.83 4.72 -6.47
C SER A 47 15.92 3.78 -5.98
N CYS A 48 16.91 4.27 -5.23
CA CYS A 48 18.00 3.45 -4.74
C CYS A 48 17.66 2.68 -3.46
N CYS A 49 16.60 3.05 -2.73
CA CYS A 49 16.44 2.55 -1.37
C CYS A 49 15.08 2.74 -0.68
N ASP A 50 14.17 3.55 -1.21
CA ASP A 50 12.81 3.66 -0.67
C ASP A 50 11.92 2.60 -1.33
N HIS A 51 11.23 1.79 -0.51
CA HIS A 51 10.41 0.68 -1.01
C HIS A 51 8.95 0.82 -0.57
N LEU A 52 8.04 0.46 -1.47
CA LEU A 52 6.64 0.23 -1.19
C LEU A 52 6.32 -1.24 -1.44
N VAL A 53 6.08 -1.98 -0.36
CA VAL A 53 5.89 -3.44 -0.42
C VAL A 53 4.46 -3.79 -0.02
N LEU A 54 3.78 -4.52 -0.90
CA LEU A 54 2.43 -5.04 -0.65
C LEU A 54 2.54 -6.53 -0.33
N TYR A 55 1.93 -6.95 0.77
CA TYR A 55 1.91 -8.33 1.23
C TYR A 55 0.48 -8.88 1.27
N GLU A 56 0.32 -10.14 0.90
CA GLU A 56 -0.93 -10.88 1.05
C GLU A 56 -1.09 -11.36 2.50
N GLY A 57 -2.09 -10.83 3.21
CA GLY A 57 -2.29 -11.09 4.64
C GLY A 57 -1.74 -9.96 5.53
N THR A 58 -1.31 -10.31 6.75
CA THR A 58 -0.79 -9.36 7.75
C THR A 58 0.73 -9.52 7.92
N LEU A 59 1.19 -10.29 8.90
CA LEU A 59 2.61 -10.54 9.20
C LEU A 59 3.07 -11.84 8.53
N GLY A 60 4.21 -11.80 7.83
CA GLY A 60 4.79 -12.98 7.16
C GLY A 60 4.05 -13.42 5.90
N GLY A 61 3.16 -12.58 5.37
CA GLY A 61 2.45 -12.80 4.11
C GLY A 61 3.39 -12.84 2.89
N ASN A 62 2.92 -13.46 1.80
CA ASN A 62 3.65 -13.47 0.53
C ASN A 62 3.70 -12.05 -0.08
N VAL A 63 4.83 -11.69 -0.67
CA VAL A 63 4.96 -10.41 -1.40
C VAL A 63 4.11 -10.46 -2.66
N ILE A 64 3.21 -9.49 -2.78
CA ILE A 64 2.42 -9.23 -3.99
C ILE A 64 3.22 -8.33 -4.93
N ALA A 65 3.80 -7.26 -4.39
CA ALA A 65 4.57 -6.27 -5.15
C ALA A 65 5.61 -5.57 -4.27
N ASP A 66 6.71 -5.15 -4.90
CA ASP A 66 7.81 -4.36 -4.33
C ASP A 66 8.37 -3.43 -5.44
N ASP A 67 9.51 -3.74 -6.05
CA ASP A 67 10.17 -2.96 -7.12
C ASP A 67 9.34 -2.67 -8.38
N LYS A 68 8.18 -3.32 -8.54
CA LYS A 68 7.27 -3.13 -9.69
C LYS A 68 6.15 -2.14 -9.41
N VAL A 69 6.09 -1.56 -8.21
CA VAL A 69 5.03 -0.63 -7.86
C VAL A 69 5.26 0.70 -8.58
N GLN A 70 4.29 1.10 -9.40
CA GLN A 70 4.29 2.38 -10.11
C GLN A 70 2.90 3.01 -10.02
N LYS A 71 2.83 4.33 -10.22
CA LYS A 71 1.55 5.02 -10.39
C LYS A 71 0.68 4.33 -11.43
N GLY A 72 -0.59 4.12 -11.10
CA GLY A 72 -1.59 3.41 -11.92
C GLY A 72 -1.57 1.89 -11.78
N SER A 73 -0.66 1.33 -10.98
CA SER A 73 -0.63 -0.11 -10.73
C SER A 73 -1.81 -0.55 -9.87
N LEU A 74 -2.42 -1.67 -10.22
CA LEU A 74 -3.52 -2.31 -9.51
C LEU A 74 -3.08 -3.66 -8.96
N PHE A 75 -3.26 -3.86 -7.65
CA PHE A 75 -2.89 -5.09 -6.96
C PHE A 75 -4.09 -5.67 -6.23
N ASN A 76 -4.20 -7.00 -6.23
CA ASN A 76 -5.28 -7.72 -5.57
C ASN A 76 -4.70 -8.82 -4.68
N THR A 77 -5.33 -9.07 -3.54
CA THR A 77 -5.17 -10.35 -2.84
C THR A 77 -5.84 -11.47 -3.64
N LYS A 78 -5.43 -12.71 -3.42
CA LYS A 78 -5.99 -13.89 -4.12
C LYS A 78 -6.83 -14.76 -3.20
N THR A 79 -6.41 -14.88 -1.95
CA THR A 79 -6.95 -15.83 -0.97
C THR A 79 -7.27 -15.18 0.36
N GLN A 80 -6.53 -14.12 0.73
CA GLN A 80 -6.71 -13.44 2.01
C GLN A 80 -7.63 -12.22 1.87
N ASN A 81 -8.44 -11.95 2.90
CA ASN A 81 -9.25 -10.73 3.03
C ASN A 81 -8.48 -9.59 3.72
N PHE A 82 -7.16 -9.70 3.79
CA PHE A 82 -6.24 -8.73 4.36
C PHE A 82 -5.09 -8.45 3.38
N MET A 83 -4.70 -7.18 3.27
CA MET A 83 -3.48 -6.77 2.58
C MET A 83 -2.69 -5.86 3.51
N ARG A 84 -1.39 -6.11 3.66
CA ARG A 84 -0.49 -5.19 4.34
C ARG A 84 0.25 -4.36 3.31
N VAL A 85 0.14 -3.04 3.41
CA VAL A 85 0.88 -2.08 2.59
C VAL A 85 1.96 -1.46 3.46
N SER A 86 3.22 -1.68 3.09
CA SER A 86 4.39 -1.32 3.89
C SER A 86 5.22 -0.26 3.17
N TRP A 87 5.31 0.93 3.76
CA TRP A 87 6.20 1.98 3.31
C TRP A 87 7.51 1.90 4.10
N GLN A 88 8.60 1.66 3.38
CA GLN A 88 9.92 1.39 3.92
C GLN A 88 10.92 2.40 3.33
N PRO A 89 10.90 3.66 3.80
CA PRO A 89 11.84 4.67 3.36
C PRO A 89 13.22 4.38 3.95
N LYS A 90 14.27 4.64 3.17
CA LYS A 90 15.65 4.63 3.60
C LYS A 90 16.28 5.96 3.19
N GLY A 91 16.01 6.98 3.99
CA GLY A 91 16.45 8.34 3.70
C GLY A 91 15.48 9.12 2.81
N GLY A 92 14.17 8.81 2.89
CA GLY A 92 13.02 9.44 2.20
C GLY A 92 12.87 10.95 2.39
N VAL A 93 13.91 11.69 2.04
CA VAL A 93 14.03 13.14 2.05
C VAL A 93 13.77 13.64 0.64
N ASN A 94 13.11 14.80 0.49
CA ASN A 94 12.80 15.46 -0.78
C ASN A 94 11.90 14.68 -1.76
N VAL A 95 11.11 13.72 -1.27
CA VAL A 95 10.10 13.00 -2.06
C VAL A 95 8.76 13.04 -1.35
N LYS A 96 7.65 12.97 -2.10
CA LYS A 96 6.31 13.04 -1.51
C LYS A 96 5.89 11.78 -0.76
N GLY A 97 6.40 10.62 -1.13
CA GLY A 97 5.96 9.32 -0.63
C GLY A 97 4.84 8.70 -1.46
N MET A 98 3.86 8.07 -0.83
CA MET A 98 2.81 7.30 -1.51
C MET A 98 1.39 7.79 -1.25
N MET A 99 0.51 7.54 -2.24
CA MET A 99 -0.94 7.69 -2.21
C MET A 99 -1.63 6.55 -2.97
#